data_AF-A0A8S3GJD0-F1
#
_entry.id   AF-A0A8S3GJD0-F1
#
_cell.length_a   1.000
_cell.length_b   1.000
_cell.length_c   1.000
_cell.angle_alpha   90.00
_cell.angle_beta   90.00
_cell.angle_gamma   90.00
#
_symmetry.space_group_name_H-M   'P 1'
#
loop_
_entity.id
_entity.type
_entity.pdbx_description
1 polymer ?
#
loop_
_entity_poly.entity_id
_entity_poly.type
_entity_poly.pdbx_seq_one_letter_code
_entity_poly.pdbx_strand_id
1 'polypeptide(L)' 'GHSEKKAIALNFIQRPVPKFIQIAKNLRVCGDCHEFTKLIAKIRQCDIIVRDANRIHHFYPNGQCSCQDHF' A
#
# COMPACT_ATOMS: atom_id res chain seq x y z
N GLY A 1 1.03 13.07 7.12
CA GLY A 1 0.13 13.37 5.99
C GLY A 1 -0.04 12.12 5.14
N HIS A 2 -1.28 11.74 4.84
CA HIS A 2 -1.72 10.47 4.22
C HIS A 2 -1.50 10.42 2.69
N SER A 3 -0.29 10.72 2.21
CA SER A 3 0.01 10.77 0.77
C SER A 3 -0.15 9.42 0.06
N GLU A 4 -0.10 8.30 0.79
CA GLU A 4 -0.30 6.95 0.29
C GLU A 4 -1.67 6.76 -0.33
N LYS A 5 -2.73 7.27 0.32
CA LYS A 5 -4.11 7.18 -0.18
C LYS A 5 -4.24 7.82 -1.57
N LYS A 6 -3.65 9.00 -1.75
CA LYS A 6 -3.65 9.72 -3.03
C LYS A 6 -2.84 8.99 -4.10
N ALA A 7 -1.66 8.49 -3.75
CA ALA A 7 -0.79 7.76 -4.67
C ALA A 7 -1.45 6.47 -5.18
N ILE A 8 -2.10 5.71 -4.29
CA ILE A 8 -2.84 4.50 -4.64
C ILE A 8 -4.01 4.83 -5.57
N ALA A 9 -4.83 5.84 -5.22
CA ALA A 9 -5.98 6.23 -6.04
C ALA A 9 -5.57 6.65 -7.46
N LEU A 10 -4.51 7.45 -7.60
CA LEU A 10 -4.00 7.88 -8.90
C LEU A 10 -3.54 6.68 -9.76
N ASN A 11 -2.90 5.70 -9.13
CA ASN A 11 -2.45 4.50 -9.84
C ASN A 11 -3.63 3.75 -10.46
N PHE A 12 -4.72 3.57 -9.72
CA PHE A 12 -5.92 2.90 -10.25
C PHE A 12 -6.65 3.70 -11.33
N ILE A 13 -6.63 5.03 -11.28
CA ILE A 13 -7.20 5.87 -12.33
C ILE A 13 -6.42 5.69 -13.65
N GLN A 14 -5.08 5.64 -13.58
CA GLN A 14 -4.22 5.48 -14.75
C GLN A 14 -4.15 4.03 -15.25
N ARG A 15 -4.24 3.07 -14.32
CA ARG A 15 -4.13 1.62 -14.55
C ARG A 15 -5.24 0.91 -13.78
N PRO A 16 -6.39 0.62 -14.43
CA PRO A 16 -7.53 -0.01 -13.76
C PRO A 16 -7.25 -1.43 -13.25
N VAL A 17 -6.30 -2.14 -13.88
CA VAL A 17 -5.92 -3.52 -13.54
C VAL A 17 -4.39 -3.62 -13.37
N PRO A 18 -3.82 -3.07 -12.28
CA PRO A 18 -2.39 -3.15 -12.03
C PRO A 18 -2.04 -4.56 -11.54
N LYS A 19 -1.00 -5.18 -12.11
CA LYS A 19 -0.41 -6.42 -11.55
C LYS A 19 0.19 -6.17 -10.16
N PHE A 20 0.83 -5.02 -9.98
CA PHE A 20 1.35 -4.57 -8.69
C PHE A 20 1.46 -3.04 -8.67
N ILE A 21 1.47 -2.45 -7.47
CA ILE A 21 1.68 -1.02 -7.23
C ILE A 21 2.91 -0.83 -6.36
N GLN A 22 3.79 0.11 -6.70
CA GLN A 22 4.93 0.48 -5.87
C GLN A 22 4.84 1.95 -5.45
N ILE A 23 5.01 2.21 -4.16
CA ILE A 23 4.96 3.55 -3.56
C ILE A 23 6.22 3.72 -2.70
N ALA A 24 6.89 4.86 -2.84
CA ALA A 24 8.02 5.23 -1.99
C ALA A 24 7.73 6.54 -1.26
N LYS A 25 8.08 6.59 0.03
CA LYS A 25 7.95 7.78 0.87
C LYS A 25 9.08 7.87 1.91
N ASN A 26 9.41 9.09 2.30
CA ASN A 26 10.47 9.37 3.30
C ASN A 26 9.95 9.41 4.74
N LEU A 27 8.67 9.11 4.97
CA LEU A 27 8.04 9.10 6.31
C LEU A 27 7.55 7.69 6.62
N ARG A 28 7.48 7.32 7.91
CA ARG A 28 6.86 6.06 8.34
C ARG A 28 5.39 6.01 7.95
N VAL A 29 4.89 4.88 7.45
CA VAL A 29 3.45 4.66 7.20
C VAL A 29 2.68 4.80 8.53
N CYS A 30 1.55 5.51 8.53
CA CYS A 30 0.69 5.55 9.71
C CYS A 30 -0.33 4.39 9.67
N GLY A 31 -0.95 4.07 10.81
CA GLY A 31 -1.91 2.98 10.92
C GLY A 31 -3.07 3.09 9.93
N ASP A 32 -3.65 4.28 9.78
CA ASP A 32 -4.75 4.49 8.82
C ASP A 32 -4.34 4.24 7.37
N CYS A 33 -3.10 4.59 7.00
CA CYS A 33 -2.57 4.32 5.66
C CYS A 33 -2.21 2.85 5.49
N HIS A 34 -1.72 2.21 6.55
CA HIS A 34 -1.43 0.78 6.57
C HIS A 34 -2.71 -0.05 6.34
N GLU A 35 -3.76 0.19 7.14
CA GLU A 35 -5.05 -0.49 7.02
C GLU A 35 -5.75 -0.19 5.70
N PHE A 36 -5.70 1.06 5.25
CA PHE A 36 -6.21 1.42 3.92
C PHE A 36 -5.53 0.63 2.81
N THR A 37 -4.20 0.49 2.86
CA THR A 37 -3.45 -0.21 1.81
C THR A 37 -3.77 -1.71 1.80
N LYS A 38 -3.91 -2.36 2.97
CA LYS A 38 -4.39 -3.74 3.07
C LYS A 38 -5.76 -3.92 2.41
N LEU A 39 -6.70 -3.03 2.74
CA LEU A 39 -8.06 -3.10 2.21
C LEU A 39 -8.05 -2.98 0.68
N ILE A 40 -7.25 -2.06 0.14
CA ILE A 40 -7.14 -1.88 -1.30
C ILE A 40 -6.49 -3.10 -1.97
N ALA A 41 -5.39 -3.65 -1.42
CA ALA A 41 -4.77 -4.86 -1.96
C ALA A 41 -5.78 -6.02 -2.04
N LYS A 42 -6.63 -6.16 -1.02
CA LYS A 42 -7.71 -7.15 -0.97
C LYS A 42 -8.83 -6.88 -1.99
N ILE A 43 -9.33 -5.65 -2.10
CA ILE A 43 -10.43 -5.32 -3.02
C ILE A 43 -9.98 -5.44 -4.48
N ARG A 44 -8.74 -5.04 -4.76
CA ARG A 44 -8.20 -4.95 -6.12
C ARG A 44 -7.46 -6.19 -6.57
N GLN A 45 -7.27 -7.16 -5.67
CA GLN A 45 -6.59 -8.43 -5.92
C GLN A 45 -5.21 -8.20 -6.57
N CYS A 46 -4.42 -7.29 -6.00
CA CYS A 46 -3.09 -6.95 -6.50
C CYS A 46 -2.09 -6.76 -5.37
N ASP A 47 -0.80 -6.98 -5.66
CA ASP A 47 0.28 -6.69 -4.73
C ASP A 47 0.53 -5.18 -4.63
N ILE A 48 0.70 -4.68 -3.41
CA ILE A 48 1.14 -3.30 -3.17
C ILE A 48 2.42 -3.32 -2.35
N ILE A 49 3.46 -2.66 -2.84
CA ILE A 49 4.74 -2.54 -2.15
C ILE A 49 4.90 -1.07 -1.73
N VAL A 50 4.97 -0.82 -0.43
CA VAL A 50 5.21 0.51 0.12
C VAL A 50 6.58 0.51 0.79
N ARG A 51 7.53 1.27 0.24
CA ARG A 51 8.78 1.60 0.92
C ARG A 51 8.58 2.86 1.72
N ASP A 52 8.74 2.76 3.02
CA ASP A 52 8.70 3.90 3.94
C ASP A 52 10.10 4.18 4.52
N ALA A 53 10.20 5.10 5.49
CA ALA A 53 11.46 5.48 6.10
C ALA A 53 12.15 4.35 6.89
N ASN A 54 11.36 3.40 7.40
CA ASN A 54 11.82 2.36 8.31
C ASN A 54 12.03 1.02 7.59
N ARG A 55 11.12 0.66 6.67
CA ARG A 55 11.08 -0.67 6.06
C ARG A 55 10.30 -0.70 4.76
N ILE A 56 10.26 -1.90 4.17
CA ILE A 56 9.42 -2.22 3.03
C ILE A 56 8.22 -3.03 3.54
N HIS A 57 7.02 -2.57 3.18
CA HIS A 57 5.76 -3.23 3.42
C HIS A 57 5.30 -3.90 2.12
N HIS A 58 5.09 -5.21 2.16
CA HIS A 58 4.48 -5.94 1.05
C HIS A 58 3.06 -6.32 1.47
N PHE A 59 2.08 -5.67 0.85
CA PHE A 59 0.67 -5.94 1.02
C PHE A 59 0.20 -6.93 -0.04
N TYR A 60 -0.29 -8.08 0.42
CA TYR A 60 -0.71 -9.18 -0.44
C TYR A 60 -2.22 -9.08 -0.77
N PRO A 61 -2.68 -9.71 -1.87
CA PRO A 61 -4.09 -9.76 -2.26
C PRO A 61 -5.06 -10.36 -1.22
N ASN A 62 -4.54 -11.04 -0.20
CA ASN A 62 -5.34 -11.57 0.92
C ASN A 62 -5.58 -10.54 2.03
N GLY A 63 -5.05 -9.31 1.91
CA GLY A 63 -5.17 -8.24 2.89
C GLY A 63 -4.15 -8.31 4.04
N GLN A 64 -3.10 -9.12 3.92
CA GLN A 64 -2.01 -9.18 4.89
C GLN A 64 -0.85 -8.28 4.46
N CYS A 65 -0.09 -7.79 5.44
CA CYS A 65 1.18 -7.12 5.19
C CYS A 65 2.34 -7.96 5.73
N SER A 66 3.47 -7.97 5.02
CA SER A 66 4.71 -8.63 5.46
C SER A 66 5.26 -8.13 6.81
N CYS A 67 4.85 -6.96 7.29
CA CYS A 67 5.29 -6.42 8.58
C CYS A 67 4.52 -6.99 9.78
N GLN A 68 3.48 -7.81 9.56
CA GLN A 68 2.63 -8.39 10.60
C GLN A 68 2.07 -7.33 11.57
N ASP A 69 1.75 -6.14 11.06
CA ASP A 69 1.24 -5.00 11.85
C ASP A 69 2.24 -4.38 12.84
N HIS A 70 3.51 -4.73 12.73
CA HIS A 70 4.61 -4.09 13.46
C HIS A 70 5.25 -2.94 12.65
N PHE A 71 4.45 -2.07 12.03
CA PHE A 71 4.91 -0.99 11.14
C PHE A 71 5.39 0.24 11.89
#